data_AF-A0A168BFZ0-F1
#
_entry.id   AF-A0A168BFZ0-F1
#
_cell.length_a   1.000
_cell.length_b   1.000
_cell.length_c   1.000
_cell.angle_alpha   90.00
_cell.angle_beta   90.00
_cell.angle_gamma   90.00
#
_symmetry.space_group_name_H-M   'P 1'
#
loop_
_entity.id
_entity.type
_entity.pdbx_description
1 polymer ?
#
loop_
_entity_poly.entity_id
_entity_poly.type
_entity_poly.pdbx_seq_one_letter_code
_entity_poly.pdbx_strand_id
1 'polypeptide(L)'
;MTSIASQTCTATEEAEIQQWLTTSDRLKSSASSSDEQTSILDTLNNHLASRTTLLGSKPSKADVAIYESLSPAVAKWSAEERSGEKGHPHIVRHLDFVQNSTLFGLALADGQKFAVDQDDVRYVKPPIDAKAEKERLKKEKAAAAAAAAAAPASGEQNKDASLVDRTKEKVKETVDAIKDATAAGGAKAGKQRKEKAPKQQKAPAAAAAAATLSPCLIDLRVGHILKAVNHPDADSLYVSTIAMGDPAGSSEDYVEYEGQVCRTVCSGLNGLIPLAQMQGRKVVVVCNLKPVKMRGIKSCAMVLAASPKPKPSSEGAEAEGGGGAHDDKGPVELVAPPEGARAGERVFFEGWAGQPEAVLNPKKKIWETFQPGFTTTDSLDVVFDAAVVPQLGKTDVGRLVTESGGVCTVQTLKGAAVR
;
A
#
# COMPACT_ATOMS: atom_id res chain seq x y z
N MET A 1 -17.42 -17.19 -3.29
CA MET A 1 -16.67 -17.56 -4.51
C MET A 1 -17.51 -18.54 -5.29
N THR A 2 -17.56 -18.40 -6.61
CA THR A 2 -18.28 -19.32 -7.52
C THR A 2 -17.47 -20.62 -7.68
N SER A 3 -18.12 -21.78 -7.86
CA SER A 3 -17.40 -23.05 -8.10
C SER A 3 -16.66 -23.02 -9.45
N ILE A 4 -15.51 -23.70 -9.55
CA ILE A 4 -14.70 -23.77 -10.78
C ILE A 4 -15.52 -24.16 -12.03
N ALA A 5 -16.58 -24.96 -11.88
CA ALA A 5 -17.42 -25.43 -12.98
C ALA A 5 -18.29 -24.34 -13.63
N SER A 6 -18.40 -23.17 -12.99
CA SER A 6 -19.30 -22.07 -13.39
C SER A 6 -18.58 -20.75 -13.62
N GLN A 7 -17.24 -20.77 -13.67
CA GLN A 7 -16.41 -19.58 -13.83
C GLN A 7 -15.90 -19.43 -15.26
N THR A 8 -15.96 -18.21 -15.78
CA THR A 8 -15.28 -17.81 -17.02
C THR A 8 -13.90 -17.22 -16.68
N CYS A 9 -12.89 -17.53 -17.49
CA CYS A 9 -11.54 -17.01 -17.33
C CYS A 9 -11.23 -16.02 -18.46
N THR A 10 -10.47 -14.97 -18.15
CA THR A 10 -9.88 -14.08 -19.15
C THR A 10 -8.68 -14.77 -19.83
N ALA A 11 -8.27 -14.30 -21.01
CA ALA A 11 -7.10 -14.85 -21.70
C ALA A 11 -5.82 -14.81 -20.85
N THR A 12 -5.66 -13.78 -20.00
CA THR A 12 -4.54 -13.66 -19.07
C THR A 12 -4.60 -14.71 -17.97
N GLU A 13 -5.78 -14.94 -17.40
CA GLU A 13 -6.00 -16.00 -16.39
C GLU A 13 -5.79 -17.39 -17.00
N GLU A 14 -6.21 -17.62 -18.24
CA GLU A 14 -5.96 -18.88 -18.94
C GLU A 14 -4.48 -19.15 -19.15
N ALA A 15 -3.69 -18.14 -19.52
CA ALA A 15 -2.24 -18.26 -19.63
C ALA A 15 -1.58 -18.60 -18.28
N GLU A 16 -2.00 -17.94 -17.19
CA GLU A 16 -1.51 -18.24 -15.84
C GLU A 16 -1.90 -19.67 -15.41
N ILE A 17 -3.13 -20.12 -15.72
CA ILE A 17 -3.56 -21.50 -15.49
C ILE A 17 -2.64 -22.48 -16.23
N GLN A 18 -2.35 -22.25 -17.52
CA GLN A 18 -1.49 -23.15 -18.31
C GLN A 18 -0.06 -23.22 -17.75
N GLN A 19 0.47 -22.09 -17.28
CA GLN A 19 1.77 -22.07 -16.60
C GLN A 19 1.76 -22.96 -15.36
N TRP A 20 0.72 -22.87 -14.52
CA TRP A 20 0.63 -23.69 -13.30
C TRP A 20 0.35 -25.17 -13.58
N LEU A 21 -0.39 -25.50 -14.65
CA LEU A 21 -0.55 -26.89 -15.11
C LEU A 21 0.81 -27.49 -15.53
N THR A 22 1.60 -26.74 -16.27
CA THR A 22 2.97 -27.15 -16.64
C THR A 22 3.85 -27.36 -15.41
N THR A 23 3.73 -26.48 -14.41
CA THR A 23 4.45 -26.63 -13.14
C THR A 23 3.99 -27.87 -12.36
N SER A 24 2.69 -28.16 -12.34
CA SER A 24 2.12 -29.39 -11.78
C SER A 24 2.73 -30.64 -12.44
N ASP A 25 2.82 -30.66 -13.77
CA ASP A 25 3.41 -31.81 -14.49
C ASP A 25 4.90 -31.99 -14.19
N ARG A 26 5.65 -30.89 -14.03
CA ARG A 26 7.05 -30.93 -13.59
C ARG A 26 7.20 -31.48 -12.17
N LEU A 27 6.28 -31.14 -11.27
CA LEU A 27 6.26 -31.67 -9.91
C LEU A 27 5.93 -33.17 -9.86
N LYS A 28 5.10 -33.66 -10.79
CA LYS A 28 4.81 -35.09 -10.95
C LYS A 28 5.98 -35.87 -11.58
N SER A 29 6.83 -35.20 -12.37
CA SER A 29 7.95 -35.82 -13.06
C SER A 29 9.05 -36.24 -12.09
N SER A 30 9.32 -37.55 -12.02
CA SER A 30 10.44 -38.12 -11.27
C SER A 30 11.81 -37.84 -11.91
N ALA A 31 11.86 -37.16 -13.06
CA ALA A 31 13.09 -36.83 -13.78
C ALA A 31 13.71 -35.50 -13.34
N SER A 32 12.97 -34.67 -12.58
CA SER A 32 13.51 -33.42 -12.05
C SER A 32 14.49 -33.70 -10.90
N SER A 33 15.62 -32.99 -10.89
CA SER A 33 16.59 -33.10 -9.81
C SER A 33 15.99 -32.59 -8.49
N SER A 34 16.51 -33.08 -7.36
CA SER A 34 16.06 -32.62 -6.02
C SER A 34 16.14 -31.10 -5.87
N ASP A 35 17.16 -30.47 -6.46
CA ASP A 35 17.36 -29.03 -6.44
C ASP A 35 16.31 -28.29 -7.29
N GLU A 36 15.94 -28.87 -8.44
CA GLU A 36 14.89 -28.31 -9.29
C GLU A 36 13.52 -28.38 -8.61
N GLN A 37 13.20 -29.51 -7.98
CA GLN A 37 11.97 -29.65 -7.20
C GLN A 37 11.92 -28.64 -6.04
N THR A 38 13.01 -28.49 -5.30
CA THR A 38 13.10 -27.52 -4.19
C THR A 38 12.88 -26.09 -4.70
N SER A 39 13.50 -25.71 -5.82
CA SER A 39 13.32 -24.40 -6.45
C SER A 39 11.88 -24.14 -6.91
N ILE A 40 11.20 -25.16 -7.44
CA ILE A 40 9.78 -25.06 -7.82
C ILE A 40 8.92 -24.87 -6.57
N LEU A 41 9.17 -25.62 -5.49
CA LEU A 41 8.46 -25.49 -4.22
C LEU A 41 8.67 -24.11 -3.59
N ASP A 42 9.89 -23.58 -3.60
CA ASP A 42 10.18 -22.23 -3.10
C ASP A 42 9.45 -21.16 -3.93
N THR A 43 9.44 -21.30 -5.25
CA THR A 43 8.73 -20.39 -6.15
C THR A 43 7.23 -20.41 -5.90
N LEU A 44 6.64 -21.61 -5.78
CA LEU A 44 5.23 -21.79 -5.50
C LEU A 44 4.84 -21.25 -4.12
N ASN A 45 5.63 -21.56 -3.08
CA ASN A 45 5.39 -21.09 -1.72
C ASN A 45 5.43 -19.56 -1.65
N ASN A 46 6.39 -18.92 -2.32
CA ASN A 46 6.47 -17.46 -2.41
C ASN A 46 5.29 -16.85 -3.19
N HIS A 47 4.85 -17.48 -4.29
CA HIS A 47 3.67 -17.04 -5.03
C HIS A 47 2.40 -17.08 -4.19
N LEU A 48 2.25 -18.11 -3.34
CA LEU A 48 1.12 -18.31 -2.44
C LEU A 48 1.19 -17.48 -1.15
N ALA A 49 2.29 -16.76 -0.89
CA ALA A 49 2.47 -15.97 0.33
C ALA A 49 1.43 -14.83 0.45
N SER A 50 0.99 -14.26 -0.68
CA SER A 50 0.00 -13.17 -0.71
C SER A 50 -1.30 -13.54 -1.42
N ARG A 51 -1.54 -14.83 -1.70
CA ARG A 51 -2.63 -15.31 -2.55
C ARG A 51 -3.39 -16.45 -1.89
N THR A 52 -4.72 -16.42 -1.95
CA THR A 52 -5.56 -17.50 -1.41
C THR A 52 -5.53 -18.72 -2.34
N THR A 53 -5.58 -18.49 -3.65
CA THR A 53 -5.50 -19.48 -4.75
C THR A 53 -4.37 -19.12 -5.71
N LEU A 54 -4.08 -19.96 -6.71
CA LEU A 54 -3.03 -19.68 -7.70
C LEU A 54 -3.34 -18.40 -8.51
N LEU A 55 -4.62 -18.12 -8.77
CA LEU A 55 -5.11 -16.89 -9.42
C LEU A 55 -5.52 -15.80 -8.41
N GLY A 56 -4.81 -15.68 -7.29
CA GLY A 56 -5.07 -14.65 -6.29
C GLY A 56 -6.20 -15.04 -5.34
N SER A 57 -7.44 -14.68 -5.66
CA SER A 57 -8.64 -15.02 -4.87
C SER A 57 -9.64 -15.88 -5.64
N LYS A 58 -9.34 -16.19 -6.90
CA LYS A 58 -10.24 -16.92 -7.82
C LYS A 58 -9.84 -18.42 -7.88
N PRO A 59 -10.72 -19.36 -7.51
CA PRO A 59 -10.46 -20.79 -7.64
C PRO A 59 -10.33 -21.21 -9.11
N SER A 60 -9.42 -22.14 -9.40
CA SER A 60 -9.17 -22.61 -10.78
C SER A 60 -8.81 -24.11 -10.83
N LYS A 61 -8.81 -24.67 -12.04
CA LYS A 61 -8.31 -26.04 -12.29
C LYS A 61 -6.82 -26.20 -11.98
N ALA A 62 -6.05 -25.12 -11.97
CA ALA A 62 -4.64 -25.18 -11.61
C ALA A 62 -4.45 -25.52 -10.13
N ASP A 63 -5.36 -25.04 -9.25
CA ASP A 63 -5.30 -25.33 -7.81
C ASP A 63 -5.47 -26.83 -7.55
N VAL A 64 -6.42 -27.44 -8.28
CA VAL A 64 -6.66 -28.89 -8.25
C VAL A 64 -5.44 -29.66 -8.74
N ALA A 65 -4.84 -29.25 -9.86
CA ALA A 65 -3.67 -29.93 -10.42
C ALA A 65 -2.45 -29.88 -9.49
N ILE A 66 -2.19 -28.72 -8.86
CA ILE A 66 -1.13 -28.58 -7.85
C ILE A 66 -1.44 -29.45 -6.62
N TYR A 67 -2.71 -29.52 -6.20
CA TYR A 67 -3.12 -30.39 -5.10
C TYR A 67 -2.85 -31.87 -5.37
N GLU A 68 -3.27 -32.37 -6.54
CA GLU A 68 -3.03 -33.76 -6.95
C GLU A 68 -1.53 -34.08 -7.05
N SER A 69 -0.72 -33.09 -7.44
CA SER A 69 0.73 -33.26 -7.59
C SER A 69 1.45 -33.35 -6.24
N LEU A 70 1.06 -32.51 -5.28
CA LEU A 70 1.82 -32.30 -4.05
C LEU A 70 1.25 -33.04 -2.83
N SER A 71 -0.06 -33.30 -2.79
CA SER A 71 -0.69 -33.92 -1.61
C SER A 71 -0.02 -35.22 -1.14
N PRO A 72 0.44 -36.16 -1.99
CA PRO A 72 1.09 -37.38 -1.52
C PRO A 72 2.48 -37.14 -0.90
N ALA A 73 3.19 -36.11 -1.38
CA ALA A 73 4.50 -35.72 -0.86
C ALA A 73 4.37 -34.93 0.45
N VAL A 74 3.47 -33.94 0.48
CA VAL A 74 3.22 -33.09 1.66
C VAL A 74 2.63 -33.88 2.82
N ALA A 75 1.85 -34.92 2.55
CA ALA A 75 1.38 -35.86 3.58
C ALA A 75 2.54 -36.53 4.35
N LYS A 76 3.73 -36.64 3.75
CA LYS A 76 4.93 -37.24 4.35
C LYS A 76 5.91 -36.22 4.93
N TRP A 77 5.69 -34.93 4.71
CA TRP A 77 6.55 -33.88 5.26
C TRP A 77 6.51 -33.86 6.78
N SER A 78 7.69 -33.67 7.37
CA SER A 78 7.88 -33.34 8.78
C SER A 78 7.27 -31.97 9.14
N ALA A 79 7.13 -31.70 10.44
CA ALA A 79 6.69 -30.39 10.93
C ALA A 79 7.65 -29.27 10.46
N GLU A 80 8.94 -29.57 10.40
CA GLU A 80 10.00 -28.65 9.95
C GLU A 80 9.89 -28.31 8.45
N GLU A 81 9.58 -29.29 7.60
CA GLU A 81 9.33 -29.06 6.17
C GLU A 81 8.02 -28.31 5.92
N ARG A 82 7.04 -28.43 6.82
CA ARG A 82 5.76 -27.71 6.72
C ARG A 82 5.85 -26.28 7.21
N SER A 83 6.30 -26.06 8.45
CA SER A 83 6.19 -24.78 9.16
C SER A 83 7.50 -24.30 9.80
N GLY A 84 8.63 -24.99 9.57
CA GLY A 84 9.94 -24.59 10.04
C GLY A 84 10.54 -23.40 9.28
N GLU A 85 11.74 -22.97 9.67
CA GLU A 85 12.40 -21.76 9.11
C GLU A 85 12.61 -21.82 7.59
N LYS A 86 12.80 -23.02 7.04
CA LYS A 86 12.94 -23.29 5.61
C LYS A 86 11.76 -24.08 5.03
N GLY A 87 10.65 -24.16 5.77
CA GLY A 87 9.47 -24.91 5.35
C GLY A 87 8.63 -24.16 4.32
N HIS A 88 7.58 -24.83 3.84
CA HIS A 88 6.66 -24.30 2.83
C HIS A 88 5.22 -24.12 3.37
N PRO A 89 4.99 -23.23 4.37
CA PRO A 89 3.70 -23.13 5.05
C PRO A 89 2.57 -22.61 4.15
N HIS A 90 2.88 -21.83 3.12
CA HIS A 90 1.87 -21.30 2.19
C HIS A 90 1.37 -22.38 1.24
N ILE A 91 2.22 -23.36 0.89
CA ILE A 91 1.80 -24.56 0.16
C ILE A 91 0.87 -25.39 1.05
N VAL A 92 1.26 -25.68 2.29
CA VAL A 92 0.44 -26.47 3.23
C VAL A 92 -0.94 -25.84 3.42
N ARG A 93 -0.99 -24.52 3.66
CA ARG A 93 -2.25 -23.74 3.74
C ARG A 93 -3.10 -23.88 2.48
N HIS A 94 -2.49 -23.75 1.31
CA HIS A 94 -3.21 -23.84 0.03
C HIS A 94 -3.80 -25.24 -0.19
N LEU A 95 -3.00 -26.29 0.04
CA LEU A 95 -3.45 -27.66 -0.09
C LEU A 95 -4.56 -28.02 0.92
N ASP A 96 -4.44 -27.56 2.16
CA ASP A 96 -5.48 -27.73 3.18
C ASP A 96 -6.79 -27.03 2.80
N PHE A 97 -6.68 -25.82 2.22
CA PHE A 97 -7.83 -25.11 1.68
C PHE A 97 -8.48 -25.85 0.52
N VAL A 98 -7.69 -26.42 -0.40
CA VAL A 98 -8.22 -27.17 -1.55
C VAL A 98 -8.95 -28.44 -1.13
N GLN A 99 -8.41 -29.23 -0.19
CA GLN A 99 -9.04 -30.49 0.24
C GLN A 99 -10.31 -30.31 1.07
N ASN A 100 -10.46 -29.17 1.75
CA ASN A 100 -11.61 -28.88 2.63
C ASN A 100 -12.68 -27.98 1.99
N SER A 101 -12.42 -27.45 0.80
CA SER A 101 -13.33 -26.51 0.13
C SER A 101 -14.14 -27.16 -0.99
N THR A 102 -15.45 -26.90 -0.98
CA THR A 102 -16.36 -27.35 -2.05
C THR A 102 -16.16 -26.59 -3.37
N LEU A 103 -15.37 -25.51 -3.36
CA LEU A 103 -15.12 -24.66 -4.54
C LEU A 103 -14.37 -25.37 -5.65
N PHE A 104 -13.59 -26.40 -5.31
CA PHE A 104 -12.70 -27.12 -6.22
C PHE A 104 -13.29 -28.43 -6.76
N GLY A 105 -14.49 -28.82 -6.33
CA GLY A 105 -15.19 -29.98 -6.87
C GLY A 105 -14.53 -31.35 -6.62
N LEU A 106 -13.56 -31.44 -5.72
CA LEU A 106 -12.80 -32.67 -5.45
C LEU A 106 -13.55 -33.71 -4.59
N ALA A 107 -14.54 -33.28 -3.79
CA ALA A 107 -15.41 -34.14 -2.97
C ALA A 107 -14.66 -35.29 -2.25
N LEU A 108 -13.53 -34.99 -1.61
CA LEU A 108 -12.65 -35.98 -0.99
C LEU A 108 -13.26 -36.52 0.32
N ALA A 109 -13.23 -37.84 0.48
CA ALA A 109 -13.54 -38.48 1.75
C ALA A 109 -12.42 -38.22 2.78
N ASP A 110 -12.73 -38.30 4.08
CA ASP A 110 -11.76 -37.96 5.13
C ASP A 110 -10.49 -38.84 5.10
N GLY A 111 -10.58 -40.08 4.60
CA GLY A 111 -9.41 -40.95 4.40
C GLY A 111 -8.49 -40.57 3.23
N GLN A 112 -8.91 -39.64 2.37
CA GLN A 112 -8.11 -39.14 1.22
C GLN A 112 -7.44 -37.80 1.51
N LYS A 113 -7.81 -37.15 2.62
CA LYS A 113 -7.23 -35.89 3.08
C LYS A 113 -6.00 -36.19 3.91
N PHE A 114 -4.98 -35.33 3.82
CA PHE A 114 -3.86 -35.42 4.73
C PHE A 114 -4.10 -34.50 5.93
N ALA A 115 -3.70 -34.96 7.11
CA ALA A 115 -3.86 -34.20 8.34
C ALA A 115 -2.88 -33.02 8.38
N VAL A 116 -3.41 -31.83 8.66
CA VAL A 116 -2.66 -30.61 8.92
C VAL A 116 -2.99 -30.16 10.33
N ASP A 117 -1.98 -30.15 11.19
CA ASP A 117 -2.09 -29.52 12.51
C ASP A 117 -1.87 -28.01 12.34
N GLN A 118 -2.89 -27.21 12.67
CA GLN A 118 -2.85 -25.76 12.52
C GLN A 118 -2.12 -25.09 13.70
N ASP A 119 -1.96 -25.79 14.83
CA ASP A 119 -1.29 -25.28 16.02
C ASP A 119 0.22 -25.61 16.03
N ASP A 120 0.67 -26.56 15.22
CA ASP A 120 2.09 -26.94 15.08
C ASP A 120 2.89 -26.01 14.13
N VAL A 121 3.03 -24.75 14.54
CA VAL A 121 3.83 -23.74 13.82
C VAL A 121 5.24 -23.66 14.42
N ARG A 122 6.24 -24.22 13.72
CA ARG A 122 7.62 -24.33 14.21
C ARG A 122 8.42 -23.03 14.10
N TYR A 123 8.13 -22.23 13.09
CA TYR A 123 8.82 -20.97 12.87
C TYR A 123 7.84 -19.89 12.44
N VAL A 124 7.73 -18.87 13.28
CA VAL A 124 7.11 -17.60 12.90
C VAL A 124 8.26 -16.64 12.66
N LYS A 125 8.42 -16.21 11.39
CA LYS A 125 9.42 -15.21 11.04
C LYS A 125 9.18 -13.99 11.93
N PRO A 126 10.15 -13.59 12.77
CA PRO A 126 9.98 -12.42 13.62
C PRO A 126 9.58 -11.22 12.77
N PRO A 127 8.72 -10.30 13.26
CA PRO A 127 8.35 -9.11 12.52
C PRO A 127 9.61 -8.36 12.11
N ILE A 128 9.97 -8.46 10.83
CA ILE A 128 11.17 -7.83 10.32
C ILE A 128 10.85 -6.34 10.27
N ASP A 129 11.69 -5.53 10.91
CA ASP A 129 11.67 -4.08 10.70
C ASP A 129 11.70 -3.85 9.18
N ALA A 130 10.64 -3.24 8.64
CA ALA A 130 10.48 -3.01 7.21
C ALA A 130 11.67 -2.21 6.62
N LYS A 131 12.42 -1.49 7.47
CA LYS A 131 13.67 -0.83 7.13
C LYS A 131 14.81 -1.84 6.90
N ALA A 132 14.93 -2.85 7.77
CA ALA A 132 15.93 -3.90 7.68
C ALA A 132 15.68 -4.86 6.50
N GLU A 133 14.42 -5.21 6.21
CA GLU A 133 14.09 -6.03 5.03
C GLU A 133 14.33 -5.25 3.73
N LYS A 134 13.98 -3.97 3.69
CA LYS A 134 14.24 -3.10 2.52
C LYS A 134 15.74 -2.89 2.29
N GLU A 135 16.53 -2.78 3.36
CA GLU A 135 18.00 -2.75 3.27
C GLU A 135 18.56 -4.11 2.85
N ARG A 136 18.05 -5.24 3.36
CA ARG A 136 18.47 -6.59 2.94
C ARG A 136 18.16 -6.83 1.46
N LEU A 137 16.95 -6.49 1.01
CA LEU A 137 16.54 -6.64 -0.40
C LEU A 137 17.35 -5.72 -1.33
N LYS A 138 17.71 -4.52 -0.86
CA LYS A 138 18.61 -3.60 -1.58
C LYS A 138 20.04 -4.14 -1.64
N LYS A 139 20.51 -4.78 -0.56
CA LYS A 139 21.85 -5.38 -0.45
C LYS A 139 21.96 -6.67 -1.28
N GLU A 140 20.93 -7.52 -1.28
CA GLU A 140 20.82 -8.70 -2.15
C GLU A 140 20.74 -8.29 -3.62
N LYS A 141 19.95 -7.25 -3.96
CA LYS A 141 19.89 -6.71 -5.32
C LYS A 141 21.23 -6.08 -5.77
N ALA A 142 21.94 -5.41 -4.86
CA ALA A 142 23.27 -4.88 -5.13
C ALA A 142 24.32 -5.99 -5.26
N ALA A 143 24.25 -7.04 -4.45
CA ALA A 143 25.14 -8.21 -4.53
C ALA A 143 24.90 -9.01 -5.82
N ALA A 144 23.64 -9.20 -6.23
CA ALA A 144 23.29 -9.83 -7.51
C ALA A 144 23.77 -8.99 -8.71
N ALA A 145 23.67 -7.67 -8.64
CA ALA A 145 24.19 -6.77 -9.66
C ALA A 145 25.74 -6.77 -9.71
N ALA A 146 26.40 -6.85 -8.55
CA ALA A 146 27.85 -6.92 -8.46
C ALA A 146 28.40 -8.29 -8.93
N ALA A 147 27.71 -9.38 -8.60
CA ALA A 147 28.05 -10.72 -9.10
C ALA A 147 27.89 -10.82 -10.62
N ALA A 148 26.87 -10.17 -11.19
CA ALA A 148 26.71 -10.05 -12.64
C ALA A 148 27.79 -9.16 -13.31
N ALA A 149 28.42 -8.26 -12.56
CA ALA A 149 29.48 -7.38 -13.05
C ALA A 149 30.90 -7.93 -12.86
N ALA A 150 31.09 -8.96 -12.02
CA ALA A 150 32.40 -9.54 -11.70
C ALA A 150 32.76 -10.77 -12.54
N ALA A 151 31.94 -11.17 -13.51
CA ALA A 151 32.32 -12.21 -14.48
C ALA A 151 33.43 -11.67 -15.41
N PRO A 152 34.63 -12.29 -15.47
CA PRO A 152 35.73 -11.78 -16.28
C PRO A 152 35.45 -11.98 -17.77
N ALA A 153 35.63 -10.92 -18.54
CA ALA A 153 35.69 -10.97 -19.99
C ALA A 153 37.09 -11.44 -20.42
N SER A 154 37.26 -12.74 -20.59
CA SER A 154 38.36 -13.30 -21.41
C SER A 154 37.78 -13.72 -22.74
N GLY A 155 38.07 -12.95 -23.79
CA GLY A 155 37.71 -13.29 -25.15
C GLY A 155 38.67 -14.33 -25.73
N GLU A 156 38.11 -15.41 -26.27
CA GLU A 156 38.60 -16.08 -27.47
C GLU A 156 37.45 -16.87 -28.12
N GLN A 157 37.39 -16.80 -29.45
CA GLN A 157 36.29 -17.26 -30.29
C GLN A 157 36.23 -18.79 -30.37
N ASN A 158 35.10 -19.43 -29.99
CA ASN A 158 34.50 -20.48 -30.81
C ASN A 158 33.03 -20.77 -30.45
N LYS A 159 32.30 -21.20 -31.47
CA LYS A 159 30.86 -21.45 -31.60
C LYS A 159 30.24 -22.30 -30.48
N ASP A 160 29.29 -21.75 -29.73
CA ASP A 160 27.94 -22.30 -29.47
C ASP A 160 27.12 -21.29 -28.65
N ALA A 161 26.03 -20.76 -29.20
CA ALA A 161 25.22 -19.73 -28.55
C ALA A 161 24.23 -20.37 -27.57
N SER A 162 24.71 -20.70 -26.38
CA SER A 162 23.90 -21.15 -25.25
C SER A 162 23.43 -19.98 -24.36
N LEU A 163 22.13 -20.00 -24.07
CA LEU A 163 21.45 -19.66 -22.80
C LEU A 163 21.67 -18.32 -22.05
N VAL A 164 22.51 -17.38 -22.51
CA VAL A 164 22.70 -16.09 -21.79
C VAL A 164 22.03 -14.88 -22.48
N ASP A 165 21.72 -14.96 -23.78
CA ASP A 165 21.00 -13.88 -24.48
C ASP A 165 19.48 -13.91 -24.23
N ARG A 166 18.89 -15.08 -23.98
CA ARG A 166 17.43 -15.23 -23.76
C ARG A 166 16.95 -14.60 -22.44
N THR A 167 17.85 -14.37 -21.47
CA THR A 167 17.51 -13.73 -20.19
C THR A 167 17.58 -12.20 -20.28
N LYS A 168 18.42 -11.66 -21.17
CA LYS A 168 18.53 -10.20 -21.37
C LYS A 168 17.36 -9.66 -22.21
N GLU A 169 16.84 -10.45 -23.13
CA GLU A 169 15.59 -10.14 -23.84
C GLU A 169 14.33 -10.36 -22.98
N LYS A 170 14.22 -11.45 -22.21
CA LYS A 170 13.04 -11.68 -21.34
C LYS A 170 12.88 -10.64 -20.23
N VAL A 171 13.96 -10.11 -19.66
CA VAL A 171 13.87 -9.04 -18.64
C VAL A 171 13.48 -7.71 -19.26
N LYS A 172 13.85 -7.44 -20.52
CA LYS A 172 13.44 -6.25 -21.24
C LYS A 172 11.98 -6.34 -21.71
N GLU A 173 11.57 -7.50 -22.25
CA GLU A 173 10.16 -7.77 -22.59
C GLU A 173 9.24 -7.79 -21.37
N THR A 174 9.68 -8.29 -20.21
CA THR A 174 8.84 -8.26 -19.00
C THR A 174 8.74 -6.84 -18.42
N VAL A 175 9.75 -5.99 -18.60
CA VAL A 175 9.70 -4.57 -18.17
C VAL A 175 8.88 -3.71 -19.14
N ASP A 176 8.90 -4.01 -20.44
CA ASP A 176 8.10 -3.30 -21.43
C ASP A 176 6.64 -3.79 -21.48
N ALA A 177 6.37 -5.09 -21.25
CA ALA A 177 5.01 -5.62 -21.12
C ALA A 177 4.29 -5.19 -19.82
N ILE A 178 5.02 -4.92 -18.74
CA ILE A 178 4.44 -4.34 -17.51
C ILE A 178 4.15 -2.83 -17.67
N LYS A 179 4.85 -2.13 -18.59
CA LYS A 179 4.55 -0.72 -18.90
C LYS A 179 3.37 -0.55 -19.85
N ASP A 180 3.15 -1.49 -20.76
CA ASP A 180 2.02 -1.41 -21.71
C ASP A 180 0.71 -2.04 -21.19
N ALA A 181 0.74 -2.90 -20.16
CA ALA A 181 -0.49 -3.43 -19.55
C ALA A 181 -1.22 -2.45 -18.59
N THR A 182 -0.70 -1.23 -18.38
CA THR A 182 -1.41 -0.15 -17.64
C THR A 182 -1.79 1.04 -18.52
N ALA A 183 -1.64 0.92 -19.85
CA ALA A 183 -2.06 1.94 -20.80
C ALA A 183 -2.93 1.35 -21.92
N ALA A 184 -4.21 1.72 -21.88
CA ALA A 184 -5.21 1.69 -22.96
C ALA A 184 -6.14 0.47 -23.08
N GLY A 185 -7.31 0.59 -22.45
CA GLY A 185 -8.56 0.46 -23.21
C GLY A 185 -8.93 1.83 -23.79
N GLY A 186 -8.87 1.99 -25.11
CA GLY A 186 -9.32 3.21 -25.80
C GLY A 186 -8.59 3.49 -27.11
N ALA A 187 -8.97 2.76 -28.15
CA ALA A 187 -8.44 2.78 -29.50
C ALA A 187 -8.30 4.19 -30.12
N LYS A 188 -7.16 4.43 -30.81
CA LYS A 188 -7.09 5.35 -31.95
C LYS A 188 -6.18 4.78 -33.04
N ALA A 189 -6.79 4.40 -34.16
CA ALA A 189 -6.14 4.30 -35.45
C ALA A 189 -6.63 5.44 -36.35
N GLY A 190 -5.73 6.00 -37.16
CA GLY A 190 -6.09 6.73 -38.38
C GLY A 190 -5.87 8.24 -38.35
N LYS A 191 -4.67 8.67 -38.79
CA LYS A 191 -4.30 10.05 -39.07
C LYS A 191 -4.51 10.32 -40.57
N GLN A 192 -5.37 11.28 -40.93
CA GLN A 192 -5.32 12.00 -42.21
C GLN A 192 -5.49 13.51 -41.98
N ARG A 193 -4.94 14.28 -42.92
CA ARG A 193 -4.39 15.64 -42.78
C ARG A 193 -5.23 16.65 -43.58
N LYS A 194 -5.21 17.92 -43.15
CA LYS A 194 -5.83 19.17 -43.73
C LYS A 194 -7.35 19.30 -43.47
N GLU A 195 -7.89 20.44 -43.05
CA GLU A 195 -7.63 21.83 -43.47
C GLU A 195 -7.99 22.88 -42.39
N LYS A 196 -7.50 24.12 -42.55
CA LYS A 196 -7.66 25.28 -41.63
C LYS A 196 -9.03 25.95 -41.77
N ALA A 197 -9.61 26.40 -40.66
CA ALA A 197 -10.51 27.58 -40.56
C ALA A 197 -10.61 28.08 -39.09
N PRO A 198 -10.94 29.36 -38.83
CA PRO A 198 -10.25 30.19 -37.84
C PRO A 198 -10.88 30.28 -36.43
N LYS A 199 -10.04 30.80 -35.51
CA LYS A 199 -10.30 31.25 -34.13
C LYS A 199 -11.71 31.81 -33.87
N GLN A 200 -12.32 31.32 -32.79
CA GLN A 200 -13.16 32.14 -31.91
C GLN A 200 -12.54 32.18 -30.51
N GLN A 201 -12.32 33.40 -30.03
CA GLN A 201 -11.79 33.71 -28.71
C GLN A 201 -12.77 33.27 -27.61
N LYS A 202 -12.25 32.53 -26.63
CA LYS A 202 -12.81 32.51 -25.27
C LYS A 202 -11.70 32.87 -24.30
N ALA A 203 -12.06 33.74 -23.37
CA ALA A 203 -11.24 34.49 -22.42
C ALA A 203 -10.18 33.64 -21.67
N PRO A 204 -9.07 34.26 -21.22
CA PRO A 204 -7.91 33.54 -20.71
C PRO A 204 -8.26 32.75 -19.44
N ALA A 205 -8.19 31.43 -19.55
CA ALA A 205 -8.04 30.55 -18.41
C ALA A 205 -6.73 30.93 -17.70
N ALA A 206 -6.84 31.32 -16.43
CA ALA A 206 -5.72 31.59 -15.57
C ALA A 206 -4.73 30.40 -15.60
N ALA A 207 -3.48 30.76 -15.81
CA ALA A 207 -2.27 29.94 -15.81
C ALA A 207 -2.41 28.52 -15.23
N ALA A 208 -2.21 27.53 -16.12
CA ALA A 208 -1.57 26.28 -15.73
C ALA A 208 -0.15 26.62 -15.24
N ALA A 209 -0.02 26.95 -13.95
CA ALA A 209 1.27 27.17 -13.32
C ALA A 209 1.95 25.81 -13.14
N ALA A 210 3.17 25.70 -13.65
CA ALA A 210 4.13 24.71 -13.16
C ALA A 210 4.13 24.76 -11.63
N ALA A 211 3.94 23.61 -10.98
CA ALA A 211 3.75 23.51 -9.53
C ALA A 211 4.92 24.15 -8.77
N THR A 212 4.73 25.41 -8.37
CA THR A 212 5.56 26.10 -7.39
C THR A 212 5.37 25.40 -6.04
N LEU A 213 6.45 25.28 -5.28
CA LEU A 213 6.44 24.73 -3.92
C LEU A 213 5.36 25.45 -3.09
N SER A 214 4.32 24.72 -2.68
CA SER A 214 3.17 25.28 -1.97
C SER A 214 2.48 24.21 -1.09
N PRO A 215 1.90 24.56 0.07
CA PRO A 215 1.11 23.63 0.88
C PRO A 215 -0.14 23.12 0.15
N CYS A 216 -0.58 23.77 -0.94
CA CYS A 216 -1.71 23.34 -1.75
C CYS A 216 -1.53 21.96 -2.42
N LEU A 217 -0.27 21.48 -2.46
CA LEU A 217 0.10 20.15 -2.96
C LEU A 217 -0.36 19.03 -2.02
N ILE A 218 -0.62 19.34 -0.74
CA ILE A 218 -1.15 18.41 0.26
C ILE A 218 -2.67 18.36 0.12
N ASP A 219 -3.23 17.16 -0.05
CA ASP A 219 -4.68 16.96 -0.18
C ASP A 219 -5.31 16.89 1.21
N LEU A 220 -5.83 18.03 1.67
CA LEU A 220 -6.58 18.13 2.91
C LEU A 220 -8.08 18.09 2.63
N ARG A 221 -8.79 17.20 3.33
CA ARG A 221 -10.24 17.06 3.21
C ARG A 221 -10.90 16.94 4.57
N VAL A 222 -12.20 17.19 4.62
CA VAL A 222 -13.04 16.82 5.75
C VAL A 222 -13.27 15.31 5.72
N GLY A 223 -12.94 14.63 6.81
CA GLY A 223 -13.25 13.23 7.04
C GLY A 223 -14.39 13.08 8.05
N HIS A 224 -15.21 12.05 7.89
CA HIS A 224 -16.22 11.67 8.89
C HIS A 224 -15.93 10.25 9.38
N ILE A 225 -15.59 10.13 10.67
CA ILE A 225 -15.31 8.84 11.30
C ILE A 225 -16.63 8.12 11.54
N LEU A 226 -16.94 7.13 10.70
CA LEU A 226 -18.18 6.35 10.82
C LEU A 226 -18.03 5.25 11.89
N LYS A 227 -16.82 4.73 12.02
CA LYS A 227 -16.49 3.71 13.01
C LYS A 227 -15.04 3.84 13.42
N ALA A 228 -14.76 3.75 14.71
CA ALA A 228 -13.42 3.55 15.25
C ALA A 228 -13.41 2.30 16.15
N VAL A 229 -12.34 1.52 16.08
CA VAL A 229 -12.11 0.36 16.96
C VAL A 229 -10.67 0.35 17.44
N ASN A 230 -10.40 -0.36 18.53
CA ASN A 230 -9.02 -0.63 18.96
C ASN A 230 -8.31 -1.46 17.88
N HIS A 231 -7.06 -1.13 17.62
CA HIS A 231 -6.24 -1.96 16.74
C HIS A 231 -6.00 -3.33 17.41
N PRO A 232 -6.22 -4.45 16.71
CA PRO A 232 -6.12 -5.79 17.32
C PRO A 232 -4.71 -6.11 17.83
N ASP A 233 -3.69 -5.67 17.10
CA ASP A 233 -2.28 -5.97 17.41
C ASP A 233 -1.49 -4.75 17.94
N ALA A 234 -2.16 -3.69 18.42
CA ALA A 234 -1.48 -2.46 18.87
C ALA A 234 -2.29 -1.61 19.85
N ASP A 235 -1.93 -1.64 21.13
CA ASP A 235 -2.68 -0.97 22.21
C ASP A 235 -2.76 0.56 22.06
N SER A 236 -1.78 1.20 21.43
CA SER A 236 -1.78 2.66 21.24
C SER A 236 -2.52 3.14 19.99
N LEU A 237 -2.99 2.22 19.13
CA LEU A 237 -3.61 2.58 17.85
C LEU A 237 -5.12 2.33 17.85
N TYR A 238 -5.85 3.23 17.20
CA TYR A 238 -7.20 2.96 16.70
C TYR A 238 -7.15 2.67 15.20
N VAL A 239 -8.12 1.86 14.75
CA VAL A 239 -8.45 1.65 13.34
C VAL A 239 -9.78 2.34 13.07
N SER A 240 -9.74 3.40 12.29
CA SER A 240 -10.91 4.22 11.94
C SER A 240 -11.34 3.98 10.49
N THR A 241 -12.63 3.78 10.28
CA THR A 241 -13.30 3.79 8.98
C THR A 241 -13.82 5.20 8.74
N ILE A 242 -13.19 5.92 7.81
CA ILE A 242 -13.44 7.35 7.60
C ILE A 242 -13.94 7.59 6.17
N ALA A 243 -15.12 8.20 6.04
CA ALA A 243 -15.64 8.69 4.78
C ALA A 243 -14.98 10.03 4.42
N MET A 244 -14.44 10.14 3.21
CA MET A 244 -13.70 11.32 2.73
C MET A 244 -14.13 11.76 1.32
N GLY A 245 -15.37 11.42 0.94
CA GLY A 245 -15.95 11.73 -0.37
C GLY A 245 -15.21 11.09 -1.55
N ASP A 246 -14.51 9.98 -1.33
CA ASP A 246 -13.91 9.21 -2.41
C ASP A 246 -15.00 8.59 -3.30
N PRO A 247 -14.85 8.63 -4.64
CA PRO A 247 -15.83 8.01 -5.53
C PRO A 247 -15.81 6.48 -5.42
N ALA A 248 -16.92 5.84 -5.79
CA ALA A 248 -17.04 4.39 -5.90
C ALA A 248 -15.92 3.82 -6.79
N GLY A 249 -15.28 2.73 -6.32
CA GLY A 249 -14.21 2.06 -7.06
C GLY A 249 -12.85 2.77 -7.06
N SER A 250 -12.63 3.76 -6.19
CA SER A 250 -11.34 4.50 -6.13
C SER A 250 -10.13 3.64 -5.78
N SER A 251 -10.30 2.59 -5.00
CA SER A 251 -9.23 1.67 -4.59
C SER A 251 -9.83 0.37 -4.05
N GLU A 252 -9.16 -0.75 -4.30
CA GLU A 252 -9.48 -2.07 -3.75
C GLU A 252 -9.29 -2.14 -2.22
N ASP A 253 -8.47 -1.23 -1.66
CA ASP A 253 -8.22 -1.15 -0.22
C ASP A 253 -9.28 -0.33 0.54
N TYR A 254 -10.22 0.30 -0.17
CA TYR A 254 -11.28 1.08 0.46
C TYR A 254 -12.46 0.18 0.81
N VAL A 255 -13.08 0.47 1.93
CA VAL A 255 -14.18 -0.31 2.47
C VAL A 255 -15.47 0.47 2.29
N GLU A 256 -16.54 -0.24 1.93
CA GLU A 256 -17.88 0.34 1.98
C GLU A 256 -18.46 0.18 3.39
N TYR A 257 -18.92 1.27 3.97
CA TYR A 257 -19.57 1.28 5.27
C TYR A 257 -20.74 2.27 5.23
N GLU A 258 -21.94 1.81 5.62
CA GLU A 258 -23.18 2.62 5.59
C GLU A 258 -23.45 3.30 4.23
N GLY A 259 -23.11 2.62 3.13
CA GLY A 259 -23.30 3.13 1.76
C GLY A 259 -22.29 4.20 1.33
N GLN A 260 -21.23 4.44 2.12
CA GLN A 260 -20.15 5.36 1.78
C GLN A 260 -18.83 4.63 1.58
N VAL A 261 -18.07 5.06 0.57
CA VAL A 261 -16.68 4.61 0.38
C VAL A 261 -15.81 5.26 1.44
N CYS A 262 -15.14 4.42 2.22
CA CYS A 262 -14.35 4.83 3.36
C CYS A 262 -12.92 4.30 3.24
N ARG A 263 -11.98 5.08 3.78
CA ARG A 263 -10.61 4.61 3.94
C ARG A 263 -10.39 4.09 5.35
N THR A 264 -9.56 3.07 5.47
CA THR A 264 -9.02 2.62 6.75
C THR A 264 -7.87 3.54 7.17
N VAL A 265 -7.95 4.06 8.39
CA VAL A 265 -6.96 4.99 8.95
C VAL A 265 -6.52 4.49 10.32
N CYS A 266 -5.23 4.19 10.45
CA CYS A 266 -4.63 3.83 11.73
C CYS A 266 -4.06 5.09 12.40
N SER A 267 -4.45 5.35 13.64
CA SER A 267 -4.06 6.56 14.37
C SER A 267 -3.62 6.26 15.80
N GLY A 268 -2.48 6.80 16.23
CA GLY A 268 -1.95 6.65 17.58
C GLY A 268 -2.67 7.51 18.63
N LEU A 269 -3.98 7.37 18.73
CA LEU A 269 -4.85 8.17 19.60
C LEU A 269 -5.40 7.36 20.78
N ASN A 270 -5.18 6.04 20.82
CA ASN A 270 -5.62 5.24 21.95
C ASN A 270 -4.76 5.56 23.18
N GLY A 271 -5.42 5.83 24.30
CA GLY A 271 -4.81 6.40 25.50
C GLY A 271 -4.71 7.92 25.52
N LEU A 272 -4.99 8.62 24.41
CA LEU A 272 -5.01 10.09 24.33
C LEU A 272 -6.44 10.63 24.17
N ILE A 273 -7.23 9.99 23.30
CA ILE A 273 -8.63 10.35 23.05
C ILE A 273 -9.49 9.11 23.32
N PRO A 274 -10.52 9.19 24.18
CA PRO A 274 -11.42 8.08 24.43
C PRO A 274 -12.13 7.62 23.17
N LEU A 275 -12.29 6.30 22.99
CA LEU A 275 -12.93 5.71 21.80
C LEU A 275 -14.34 6.29 21.54
N ALA A 276 -15.10 6.58 22.60
CA ALA A 276 -16.43 7.19 22.48
C ALA A 276 -16.41 8.56 21.79
N GLN A 277 -15.34 9.34 21.94
CA GLN A 277 -15.18 10.66 21.30
C GLN A 277 -14.70 10.55 19.84
N MET A 278 -14.33 9.35 19.38
CA MET A 278 -13.94 9.11 17.99
C MET A 278 -15.16 8.82 17.10
N GLN A 279 -16.22 8.20 17.65
CA GLN A 279 -17.38 7.77 16.88
C GLN A 279 -18.18 8.96 16.34
N GLY A 280 -18.51 8.95 15.05
CA GLY A 280 -19.30 10.00 14.40
C GLY A 280 -18.61 11.37 14.33
N ARG A 281 -17.30 11.45 14.63
CA ARG A 281 -16.58 12.71 14.69
C ARG A 281 -16.16 13.16 13.29
N LYS A 282 -16.35 14.46 13.00
CA LYS A 282 -15.78 15.10 11.82
C LYS A 282 -14.36 15.59 12.12
N VAL A 283 -13.46 15.37 11.18
CA VAL A 283 -12.02 15.64 11.33
C VAL A 283 -11.46 16.23 10.04
N VAL A 284 -10.27 16.82 10.10
CA VAL A 284 -9.47 17.10 8.90
C VAL A 284 -8.49 15.96 8.67
N VAL A 285 -8.38 15.50 7.42
CA VAL A 285 -7.54 14.37 7.01
C VAL A 285 -6.61 14.74 5.88
N VAL A 286 -5.43 14.11 5.85
CA VAL A 286 -4.46 14.16 4.76
C VAL A 286 -4.64 12.93 3.87
N CYS A 287 -5.04 13.14 2.62
CA CYS A 287 -5.55 12.09 1.73
C CYS A 287 -4.55 11.60 0.66
N ASN A 288 -3.45 12.31 0.42
CA ASN A 288 -2.50 12.00 -0.65
C ASN A 288 -1.11 11.58 -0.14
N LEU A 289 -0.98 11.22 1.13
CA LEU A 289 0.22 10.54 1.61
C LEU A 289 0.28 9.12 1.05
N LYS A 290 1.50 8.61 0.84
CA LYS A 290 1.68 7.21 0.46
C LYS A 290 1.11 6.32 1.58
N PRO A 291 0.23 5.34 1.28
CA PRO A 291 -0.31 4.45 2.31
C PRO A 291 0.79 3.71 3.08
N VAL A 292 0.58 3.56 4.39
CA VAL A 292 1.55 2.95 5.31
C VAL A 292 0.88 1.78 6.02
N LYS A 293 1.57 0.63 6.10
CA LYS A 293 1.13 -0.48 6.94
C LYS A 293 1.57 -0.22 8.39
N MET A 294 0.61 -0.14 9.29
CA MET A 294 0.83 -0.02 10.73
C MET A 294 0.37 -1.32 11.38
N ARG A 295 1.32 -2.12 11.87
CA ARG A 295 1.02 -3.39 12.57
C ARG A 295 0.08 -4.31 11.78
N GLY A 296 0.33 -4.44 10.48
CA GLY A 296 -0.42 -5.31 9.57
C GLY A 296 -1.58 -4.63 8.84
N ILE A 297 -2.17 -3.57 9.39
CA ILE A 297 -3.29 -2.86 8.78
C ILE A 297 -2.78 -1.68 7.93
N LYS A 298 -3.28 -1.57 6.70
CA LYS A 298 -2.92 -0.49 5.77
C LYS A 298 -3.71 0.78 6.09
N SER A 299 -3.01 1.83 6.50
CA SER A 299 -3.55 3.17 6.68
C SER A 299 -3.45 3.95 5.37
N CYS A 300 -4.59 4.45 4.88
CA CYS A 300 -4.72 5.11 3.57
C CYS A 300 -5.00 6.63 3.67
N ALA A 301 -4.88 7.20 4.87
CA ALA A 301 -4.88 8.63 5.14
C ALA A 301 -4.26 8.89 6.52
N MET A 302 -4.20 10.14 6.93
CA MET A 302 -3.78 10.55 8.27
C MET A 302 -4.77 11.57 8.83
N VAL A 303 -5.18 11.43 10.09
CA VAL A 303 -6.01 12.44 10.77
C VAL A 303 -5.12 13.55 11.31
N LEU A 304 -5.51 14.79 11.08
CA LEU A 304 -4.78 15.97 11.53
C LEU A 304 -5.12 16.30 13.00
N ALA A 305 -4.10 16.44 13.84
CA ALA A 305 -4.26 16.74 15.26
C ALA A 305 -3.28 17.81 15.74
N ALA A 306 -3.72 18.61 16.70
CA ALA A 306 -2.86 19.51 17.45
C ALA A 306 -2.28 18.80 18.68
N SER A 307 -1.01 19.10 18.94
CA SER A 307 -0.29 18.68 20.14
C SER A 307 0.69 19.77 20.56
N PRO A 308 1.02 19.90 21.86
CA PRO A 308 2.03 20.84 22.32
C PRO A 308 3.32 20.75 21.50
N LYS A 309 3.94 21.89 21.21
CA LYS A 309 5.26 21.93 20.57
C LYS A 309 6.28 21.27 21.51
N PRO A 310 7.13 20.34 21.02
CA PRO A 310 8.20 19.78 21.84
C PRO A 310 9.08 20.94 22.33
N LYS A 311 9.35 20.98 23.65
CA LYS A 311 10.25 21.98 24.21
C LYS A 311 11.64 21.76 23.61
N PRO A 312 12.37 22.80 23.20
CA PRO A 312 13.77 22.64 22.84
C PRO A 312 14.50 22.09 24.06
N SER A 313 14.99 20.86 23.97
CA SER A 313 15.85 20.27 24.99
C SER A 313 17.05 21.18 25.16
N SER A 314 17.23 21.74 26.36
CA SER A 314 18.46 22.41 26.75
C SER A 314 19.63 21.46 26.49
N GLU A 315 20.52 21.89 25.58
CA GLU A 315 21.91 21.48 25.35
C GLU A 315 22.29 20.00 25.61
N GLY A 316 22.62 19.28 24.52
CA GLY A 316 23.65 18.24 24.58
C GLY A 316 23.25 16.77 24.45
N ALA A 317 22.19 16.42 23.71
CA ALA A 317 21.98 15.03 23.29
C ALA A 317 21.90 14.93 21.76
N GLU A 318 22.91 14.25 21.21
CA GLU A 318 23.14 13.93 19.80
C GLU A 318 21.86 13.55 19.04
N ALA A 319 21.69 14.16 17.87
CA ALA A 319 20.63 13.86 16.93
C ALA A 319 20.88 12.51 16.23
N GLU A 320 20.42 11.42 16.85
CA GLU A 320 20.37 10.10 16.21
C GLU A 320 18.98 9.83 15.62
N GLY A 321 18.89 9.96 14.29
CA GLY A 321 18.23 8.99 13.41
C GLY A 321 16.81 8.49 13.73
N GLY A 322 15.81 9.23 13.27
CA GLY A 322 14.62 8.72 12.57
C GLY A 322 13.84 7.54 13.16
N GLY A 323 12.73 7.85 13.83
CA GLY A 323 11.66 6.91 14.19
C GLY A 323 10.73 7.53 15.22
N GLY A 324 9.72 8.28 14.76
CA GLY A 324 8.79 8.99 15.64
C GLY A 324 7.92 8.04 16.47
N ALA A 325 8.41 7.71 17.66
CA ALA A 325 7.56 7.44 18.82
C ALA A 325 7.55 8.75 19.64
N HIS A 326 6.46 9.52 19.52
CA HIS A 326 6.24 10.68 20.39
C HIS A 326 5.81 10.15 21.76
N ASP A 327 6.77 9.96 22.67
CA ASP A 327 6.52 9.77 24.10
C ASP A 327 6.21 11.10 24.83
N ASP A 328 5.65 12.08 24.12
CA ASP A 328 5.08 13.27 24.73
C ASP A 328 3.62 12.97 25.09
N LYS A 329 3.39 12.54 26.34
CA LYS A 329 2.05 12.36 26.95
C LYS A 329 1.31 13.70 27.17
N GLY A 330 1.48 14.65 26.25
CA GLY A 330 0.73 15.90 26.25
C GLY A 330 -0.69 15.71 25.69
N PRO A 331 -1.62 16.63 26.00
CA PRO A 331 -2.96 16.60 25.41
C PRO A 331 -2.88 16.62 23.87
N VAL A 332 -3.70 15.80 23.22
CA VAL A 332 -3.84 15.78 21.76
C VAL A 332 -5.30 16.07 21.40
N GLU A 333 -5.50 17.00 20.47
CA GLU A 333 -6.82 17.44 20.02
C GLU A 333 -6.95 17.29 18.51
N LEU A 334 -7.98 16.57 18.06
CA LEU A 334 -8.28 16.49 16.63
C LEU A 334 -8.75 17.83 16.09
N VAL A 335 -8.24 18.20 14.92
CA VAL A 335 -8.68 19.40 14.21
C VAL A 335 -10.14 19.22 13.78
N ALA A 336 -11.01 20.11 14.25
CA ALA A 336 -12.42 20.13 13.95
C ALA A 336 -12.70 21.03 12.75
N PRO A 337 -13.33 20.52 11.67
CA PRO A 337 -13.84 21.38 10.61
C PRO A 337 -15.09 22.15 11.11
N PRO A 338 -15.51 23.22 10.39
CA PRO A 338 -16.73 23.96 10.69
C PRO A 338 -17.97 23.07 10.82
N GLU A 339 -18.92 23.52 11.64
CA GLU A 339 -20.21 22.85 11.76
C GLU A 339 -20.91 22.80 10.39
N GLY A 340 -21.49 21.65 10.04
CA GLY A 340 -22.12 21.45 8.73
C GLY A 340 -21.19 21.02 7.59
N ALA A 341 -19.86 21.08 7.75
CA ALA A 341 -18.91 20.65 6.72
C ALA A 341 -19.14 19.17 6.33
N ARG A 342 -19.04 18.86 5.04
CA ARG A 342 -19.40 17.53 4.49
C ARG A 342 -18.16 16.67 4.29
N ALA A 343 -18.32 15.35 4.44
CA ALA A 343 -17.24 14.40 4.13
C ALA A 343 -16.75 14.59 2.68
N GLY A 344 -15.43 14.69 2.52
CA GLY A 344 -14.74 14.93 1.25
C GLY A 344 -14.66 16.38 0.81
N GLU A 345 -15.30 17.30 1.53
CA GLU A 345 -15.13 18.72 1.29
C GLU A 345 -13.67 19.12 1.40
N ARG A 346 -13.22 19.94 0.46
CA ARG A 346 -11.84 20.33 0.38
C ARG A 346 -11.49 21.33 1.48
N VAL A 347 -10.30 21.18 2.04
CA VAL A 347 -9.73 22.08 3.05
C VAL A 347 -8.42 22.66 2.50
N PHE A 348 -8.18 23.94 2.72
CA PHE A 348 -6.94 24.61 2.30
C PHE A 348 -6.63 25.80 3.21
N PHE A 349 -5.38 26.28 3.16
CA PHE A 349 -5.00 27.50 3.86
C PHE A 349 -5.33 28.72 2.99
N GLU A 350 -5.98 29.73 3.57
CA GLU A 350 -6.28 31.01 2.91
C GLU A 350 -5.02 31.59 2.25
N GLY A 351 -5.11 32.04 1.00
CA GLY A 351 -3.95 32.50 0.21
C GLY A 351 -3.11 31.39 -0.42
N TRP A 352 -3.43 30.12 -0.15
CA TRP A 352 -2.73 28.93 -0.64
C TRP A 352 -3.67 27.89 -1.27
N ALA A 353 -4.79 28.33 -1.85
CA ALA A 353 -5.63 27.46 -2.66
C ALA A 353 -4.87 27.02 -3.94
N GLY A 354 -5.11 25.79 -4.40
CA GLY A 354 -4.41 25.25 -5.58
C GLY A 354 -4.96 23.92 -6.04
N GLN A 355 -4.15 23.01 -6.56
CA GLN A 355 -4.56 21.63 -6.83
C GLN A 355 -3.57 20.68 -6.13
N PRO A 356 -4.05 19.68 -5.37
CA PRO A 356 -3.15 18.74 -4.70
C PRO A 356 -2.46 17.80 -5.69
N GLU A 357 -1.30 17.26 -5.31
CA GLU A 357 -0.72 16.13 -6.04
C GLU A 357 -1.58 14.87 -5.82
N ALA A 358 -1.66 13.98 -6.81
CA ALA A 358 -2.40 12.73 -6.66
C ALA A 358 -1.86 11.85 -5.52
N VAL A 359 -0.54 11.75 -5.41
CA VAL A 359 0.19 11.12 -4.30
C VAL A 359 1.48 11.89 -4.06
N LEU A 360 1.71 12.33 -2.83
CA LEU A 360 2.94 13.02 -2.44
C LEU A 360 4.14 12.09 -2.59
N ASN A 361 5.18 12.58 -3.29
CA ASN A 361 6.44 11.86 -3.40
C ASN A 361 7.27 12.02 -2.11
N PRO A 362 7.54 10.96 -1.34
CA PRO A 362 8.30 11.07 -0.09
C PRO A 362 9.72 11.64 -0.27
N LYS A 363 10.30 11.52 -1.48
CA LYS A 363 11.63 12.08 -1.78
C LYS A 363 11.62 13.60 -1.87
N LYS A 364 10.47 14.21 -2.20
CA LYS A 364 10.31 15.67 -2.25
C LYS A 364 10.10 16.30 -0.87
N LYS A 365 9.81 15.49 0.15
CA LYS A 365 9.59 15.92 1.54
C LYS A 365 8.58 17.08 1.68
N ILE A 366 7.52 17.07 0.86
CA ILE A 366 6.54 18.17 0.80
C ILE A 366 5.85 18.35 2.15
N TRP A 367 5.36 17.26 2.75
CA TRP A 367 4.74 17.30 4.07
C TRP A 367 5.70 17.87 5.12
N GLU A 368 6.91 17.33 5.19
CA GLU A 368 7.94 17.73 6.16
C GLU A 368 8.42 19.18 5.96
N THR A 369 8.28 19.72 4.75
CA THR A 369 8.60 21.13 4.44
C THR A 369 7.55 22.08 5.01
N PHE A 370 6.26 21.72 4.94
CA PHE A 370 5.16 22.62 5.32
C PHE A 370 4.61 22.40 6.73
N GLN A 371 4.66 21.16 7.24
CA GLN A 371 4.14 20.81 8.57
C GLN A 371 4.67 21.70 9.70
N PRO A 372 5.95 22.14 9.72
CA PRO A 372 6.43 23.07 10.75
C PRO A 372 5.65 24.39 10.84
N GLY A 373 5.03 24.83 9.74
CA GLY A 373 4.18 26.02 9.69
C GLY A 373 2.73 25.79 10.13
N PHE A 374 2.29 24.54 10.30
CA PHE A 374 0.94 24.26 10.77
C PHE A 374 0.87 24.45 12.29
N THR A 375 0.16 25.49 12.71
CA THR A 375 0.06 25.89 14.12
C THR A 375 -1.35 26.33 14.47
N THR A 376 -1.63 26.49 15.76
CA THR A 376 -2.88 27.08 16.24
C THR A 376 -2.67 28.49 16.79
N THR A 377 -3.70 29.34 16.69
CA THR A 377 -3.68 30.73 17.21
C THR A 377 -4.30 30.84 18.61
N ASP A 378 -4.30 32.05 19.18
CA ASP A 378 -4.98 32.33 20.45
C ASP A 378 -6.51 32.16 20.38
N SER A 379 -7.07 32.28 19.18
CA SER A 379 -8.49 32.02 18.87
C SER A 379 -8.77 30.55 18.58
N LEU A 380 -7.76 29.68 18.70
CA LEU A 380 -7.82 28.23 18.43
C LEU A 380 -8.02 27.86 16.95
N ASP A 381 -7.88 28.83 16.04
CA ASP A 381 -7.87 28.61 14.61
C ASP A 381 -6.61 27.85 14.20
N VAL A 382 -6.75 26.85 13.34
CA VAL A 382 -5.60 26.22 12.66
C VAL A 382 -5.14 27.13 11.53
N VAL A 383 -3.85 27.40 11.47
CA VAL A 383 -3.25 28.29 10.48
C VAL A 383 -1.97 27.69 9.90
N PHE A 384 -1.57 28.19 8.74
CA PHE A 384 -0.25 27.99 8.17
C PHE A 384 0.52 29.31 8.26
N ASP A 385 1.60 29.30 9.04
CA ASP A 385 2.58 30.36 9.11
C ASP A 385 3.65 30.13 8.03
N ALA A 386 3.63 30.94 6.97
CA ALA A 386 4.61 30.80 5.90
C ALA A 386 6.01 31.28 6.30
N ALA A 387 6.15 32.10 7.35
CA ALA A 387 7.43 32.66 7.78
C ALA A 387 8.42 31.59 8.25
N VAL A 388 7.91 30.45 8.75
CA VAL A 388 8.76 29.32 9.18
C VAL A 388 9.16 28.39 8.04
N VAL A 389 8.75 28.69 6.80
CA VAL A 389 9.13 27.95 5.59
C VAL A 389 9.93 28.88 4.67
N PRO A 390 11.25 29.04 4.91
CA PRO A 390 12.07 30.04 4.22
C PRO A 390 12.05 29.91 2.70
N GLN A 391 11.80 28.69 2.18
CA GLN A 391 11.75 28.41 0.74
C GLN A 391 10.60 29.14 0.03
N LEU A 392 9.57 29.61 0.76
CA LEU A 392 8.46 30.36 0.19
C LEU A 392 8.76 31.84 0.02
N GLY A 393 9.68 32.40 0.80
CA GLY A 393 9.96 33.84 0.82
C GLY A 393 8.74 34.70 1.18
N LYS A 394 7.75 34.13 1.88
CA LYS A 394 6.53 34.81 2.33
C LYS A 394 6.42 34.74 3.85
N THR A 395 5.72 35.71 4.42
CA THR A 395 5.46 35.81 5.87
C THR A 395 3.97 35.83 6.19
N ASP A 396 3.14 35.51 5.21
CA ASP A 396 1.69 35.50 5.37
C ASP A 396 1.24 34.35 6.27
N VAL A 397 0.21 34.60 7.07
CA VAL A 397 -0.47 33.57 7.85
C VAL A 397 -1.83 33.31 7.22
N GLY A 398 -2.07 32.07 6.78
CA GLY A 398 -3.34 31.65 6.18
C GLY A 398 -4.14 30.76 7.12
N ARG A 399 -5.43 31.04 7.35
CA ARG A 399 -6.27 30.14 8.16
C ARG A 399 -6.67 28.91 7.36
N LEU A 400 -6.77 27.78 8.04
CA LEU A 400 -7.26 26.53 7.47
C LEU A 400 -8.77 26.62 7.33
N VAL A 401 -9.27 26.66 6.12
CA VAL A 401 -10.69 26.85 5.80
C VAL A 401 -11.21 25.73 4.92
N THR A 402 -12.50 25.45 5.02
CA THR A 402 -13.20 24.58 4.08
C THR A 402 -13.59 25.35 2.81
N GLU A 403 -13.85 24.64 1.73
CA GLU A 403 -14.25 25.22 0.44
C GLU A 403 -15.58 25.99 0.51
N SER A 404 -16.54 25.54 1.31
CA SER A 404 -17.78 26.30 1.57
C SER A 404 -17.59 27.50 2.51
N GLY A 405 -16.38 27.68 3.04
CA GLY A 405 -16.05 28.69 4.03
C GLY A 405 -16.23 28.21 5.47
N GLY A 406 -15.59 28.91 6.40
CA GLY A 406 -15.50 28.54 7.80
C GLY A 406 -14.12 28.03 8.17
N VAL A 407 -13.71 28.28 9.41
CA VAL A 407 -12.36 28.01 9.90
C VAL A 407 -12.30 26.69 10.65
N CYS A 408 -11.27 25.90 10.39
CA CYS A 408 -10.97 24.69 11.15
C CYS A 408 -10.27 25.06 12.47
N THR A 409 -10.71 24.47 13.58
CA THR A 409 -10.31 24.86 14.93
C THR A 409 -9.88 23.67 15.77
N VAL A 410 -9.27 23.95 16.92
CA VAL A 410 -9.03 22.98 18.01
C VAL A 410 -9.80 23.39 19.26
N GLN A 411 -9.77 22.58 20.32
CA GLN A 411 -10.61 22.81 21.49
C GLN A 411 -9.95 23.75 22.50
N THR A 412 -8.66 23.58 22.80
CA THR A 412 -7.97 24.33 23.85
C THR A 412 -6.50 24.64 23.55
N LEU A 413 -5.86 23.93 22.63
CA LEU A 413 -4.42 24.05 22.41
C LEU A 413 -4.04 25.28 21.59
N LYS A 414 -3.48 26.31 22.24
CA LYS A 414 -2.93 27.53 21.61
C LYS A 414 -1.46 27.37 21.25
N GLY A 415 -1.03 27.93 20.11
CA GLY A 415 0.37 27.89 19.66
C GLY A 415 0.92 26.47 19.43
N ALA A 416 0.03 25.49 19.30
CA ALA A 416 0.35 24.07 19.22
C ALA A 416 0.88 23.69 17.84
N ALA A 417 1.65 22.61 17.75
CA ALA A 417 2.02 22.02 16.47
C ALA A 417 0.85 21.17 15.94
N VAL A 418 0.51 21.36 14.66
CA VAL A 418 -0.54 20.59 13.98
C VAL A 418 0.12 19.61 13.02
N ARG A 419 -0.25 18.33 13.10
CA ARG A 419 0.42 17.24 12.38
C ARG A 419 -0.44 16.01 12.16
#